data_AF-A0A535IWF0-F1
#
_entry.id   AF-A0A535IWF0-F1
#
_cell.length_a   1.000
_cell.length_b   1.000
_cell.length_c   1.000
_cell.angle_alpha   90.00
_cell.angle_beta   90.00
_cell.angle_gamma   90.00
#
_symmetry.space_group_name_H-M   'P 1'
#
loop_
_entity.id
_entity.type
_entity.pdbx_description
1 polymer ?
#
loop_
_entity_poly.entity_id
_entity_poly.type
_entity_poly.pdbx_seq_one_letter_code
_entity_poly.pdbx_strand_id
1 'polypeptide(L)'
;GGIWAASGPAIDSNGRLFVSVGNGETTQGDWDHSDSVLRLSPTLQFEDGFAPTQWQQDNATDADLGSMGPVLLPGGWVYADGKSGLGYLLRADALGGVGGQAQVISICSSYGGAATVGSQMFLPCTDGLRQVLLGSDHRLTQGWVAPGQVSGSPIVGGHTVYSLDGNGTLYAINSQTGKVITTISVGSVPHFATPTLSGNHVFVGTMTGVAAVTIS
;
A
#
# COMPACT_ATOMS: atom_id res chain seq x y z
N GLY A 1 -13.49 12.29 -5.42
CA GLY A 1 -12.17 12.64 -4.85
C GLY A 1 -11.06 12.51 -5.85
N GLY A 2 -9.82 12.80 -5.45
CA GLY A 2 -8.63 12.62 -6.30
C GLY A 2 -8.06 11.20 -6.24
N ILE A 3 -7.53 10.70 -7.35
CA ILE A 3 -6.74 9.45 -7.37
C ILE A 3 -5.27 9.86 -7.27
N TRP A 4 -4.69 9.69 -6.09
CA TRP A 4 -3.26 9.96 -5.90
C TRP A 4 -2.43 8.73 -6.23
N ALA A 5 -2.80 7.57 -5.67
CA ALA A 5 -2.31 6.23 -6.04
C ALA A 5 -0.81 6.23 -6.40
N ALA A 6 0.06 6.57 -5.45
CA ALA A 6 1.49 6.75 -5.72
C ALA A 6 2.20 5.46 -6.23
N SER A 7 1.63 4.28 -5.97
CA SER A 7 2.07 3.00 -6.55
C SER A 7 1.48 2.69 -7.93
N GLY A 8 0.58 3.54 -8.43
CA GLY A 8 -0.23 3.29 -9.61
C GLY A 8 -1.44 2.39 -9.32
N PRO A 9 -2.25 2.11 -10.35
CA PRO A 9 -3.35 1.18 -10.24
C PRO A 9 -2.86 -0.27 -10.19
N ALA A 10 -3.61 -1.13 -9.51
CA ALA A 10 -3.37 -2.58 -9.56
C ALA A 10 -4.22 -3.22 -10.66
N ILE A 11 -3.66 -4.21 -11.38
CA ILE A 11 -4.34 -4.90 -12.49
C ILE A 11 -4.42 -6.39 -12.17
N ASP A 12 -5.63 -6.96 -12.21
CA ASP A 12 -5.81 -8.40 -12.01
C ASP A 12 -5.57 -9.21 -13.29
N SER A 13 -5.63 -10.54 -13.19
CA SER A 13 -5.41 -11.43 -14.33
C SER A 13 -6.48 -11.33 -15.43
N ASN A 14 -7.61 -10.67 -15.16
CA ASN A 14 -8.66 -10.40 -16.14
C ASN A 14 -8.49 -9.00 -16.78
N GLY A 15 -7.44 -8.26 -16.43
CA GLY A 15 -7.20 -6.90 -16.90
C GLY A 15 -8.06 -5.84 -16.23
N ARG A 16 -8.75 -6.17 -15.12
CA ARG A 16 -9.54 -5.20 -14.37
C ARG A 16 -8.62 -4.34 -13.52
N LEU A 17 -8.88 -3.04 -13.54
CA LEU A 17 -8.11 -2.02 -12.86
C LEU A 17 -8.69 -1.75 -11.48
N PHE A 18 -7.84 -1.69 -10.46
CA PHE A 18 -8.19 -1.29 -9.11
C PHE A 18 -7.45 -0.01 -8.77
N VAL A 19 -8.20 1.01 -8.35
CA VAL A 19 -7.66 2.32 -7.97
C VAL A 19 -8.16 2.70 -6.58
N SER A 20 -7.28 3.29 -5.77
CA SER A 20 -7.70 3.94 -4.53
C SER A 20 -7.98 5.41 -4.79
N VAL A 21 -9.04 5.93 -4.16
CA VAL A 21 -9.49 7.31 -4.28
C VAL A 21 -9.43 7.95 -2.90
N GLY A 22 -8.83 9.13 -2.84
CA GLY A 22 -8.82 9.96 -1.65
C GLY A 22 -10.10 10.78 -1.49
N ASN A 23 -10.01 11.83 -0.69
CA ASN A 23 -11.16 12.61 -0.26
C ASN A 23 -11.90 13.29 -1.42
N GLY A 24 -13.22 13.37 -1.28
CA GLY A 24 -14.14 14.15 -2.10
C GLY A 24 -14.71 15.34 -1.32
N GLU A 25 -15.60 16.09 -1.97
CA GLU A 25 -16.24 17.27 -1.37
C GLU A 25 -17.43 16.88 -0.47
N THR A 26 -18.02 15.71 -0.70
CA THR A 26 -19.28 15.32 -0.06
C THR A 26 -19.05 14.77 1.33
N THR A 27 -19.57 15.43 2.38
CA THR A 27 -19.47 14.96 3.77
C THR A 27 -20.80 14.47 4.34
N GLN A 28 -21.85 14.37 3.49
CA GLN A 28 -23.19 13.93 3.88
C GLN A 28 -23.97 13.43 2.66
N GLY A 29 -24.95 12.55 2.89
CA GLY A 29 -25.80 12.00 1.83
C GLY A 29 -25.19 10.77 1.15
N ASP A 30 -25.51 10.60 -0.13
CA ASP A 30 -25.08 9.44 -0.93
C ASP A 30 -23.57 9.45 -1.15
N TRP A 31 -22.99 8.26 -1.27
CA TRP A 31 -21.56 8.09 -1.52
C TRP A 31 -21.15 8.61 -2.89
N ASP A 32 -20.15 9.50 -2.92
CA ASP A 32 -19.66 10.19 -4.11
C ASP A 32 -18.43 9.52 -4.75
N HIS A 33 -18.16 8.26 -4.37
CA HIS A 33 -16.99 7.48 -4.78
C HIS A 33 -15.64 7.97 -4.22
N SER A 34 -15.61 8.88 -3.25
CA SER A 34 -14.39 9.18 -2.48
C SER A 34 -14.05 8.09 -1.45
N ASP A 35 -12.85 8.18 -0.88
CA ASP A 35 -12.36 7.30 0.19
C ASP A 35 -12.62 5.83 -0.11
N SER A 36 -12.15 5.41 -1.27
CA SER A 36 -12.64 4.20 -1.91
C SER A 36 -11.57 3.37 -2.56
N VAL A 37 -11.95 2.11 -2.83
CA VAL A 37 -11.35 1.30 -3.87
C VAL A 37 -12.37 1.15 -4.99
N LEU A 38 -12.03 1.53 -6.21
CA LEU A 38 -12.89 1.36 -7.37
C LEU A 38 -12.30 0.29 -8.31
N ARG A 39 -13.17 -0.52 -8.91
CA ARG A 39 -12.83 -1.47 -9.96
C ARG A 39 -13.34 -0.97 -11.30
N LEU A 40 -12.45 -0.90 -12.28
CA LEU A 40 -12.77 -0.58 -13.68
C LEU A 40 -12.49 -1.79 -14.58
N SER A 41 -13.24 -1.89 -15.67
CA SER A 41 -13.00 -2.84 -16.76
C SER A 41 -11.67 -2.54 -17.49
N PRO A 42 -11.15 -3.48 -18.32
CA PRO A 42 -9.99 -3.21 -19.19
C PRO A 42 -10.16 -2.02 -20.14
N THR A 43 -11.42 -1.61 -20.39
CA THR A 43 -11.78 -0.42 -21.19
C THR A 43 -12.10 0.81 -20.35
N LEU A 44 -11.70 0.82 -19.06
CA LEU A 44 -11.84 1.92 -18.11
C LEU A 44 -13.29 2.31 -17.76
N GLN A 45 -14.24 1.40 -17.96
CA GLN A 45 -15.61 1.58 -17.47
C GLN A 45 -15.70 1.18 -16.00
N PHE A 46 -16.38 1.99 -15.18
CA PHE A 46 -16.66 1.66 -13.79
C PHE A 46 -17.52 0.39 -13.67
N GLU A 47 -17.08 -0.55 -12.83
CA GLU A 47 -17.77 -1.82 -12.60
C GLU A 47 -18.30 -1.98 -11.18
N ASP A 48 -17.50 -1.61 -10.17
CA ASP A 48 -17.81 -1.84 -8.76
C ASP A 48 -16.94 -0.93 -7.87
N GLY A 49 -17.31 -0.80 -6.60
CA GLY A 49 -16.55 0.00 -5.66
C GLY A 49 -16.80 -0.37 -4.20
N PHE A 50 -15.84 -0.03 -3.36
CA PHE A 50 -15.88 -0.16 -1.90
C PHE A 50 -15.61 1.20 -1.27
N ALA A 51 -16.28 1.51 -0.17
CA ALA A 51 -15.85 2.55 0.75
C ALA A 51 -16.11 2.15 2.21
N PRO A 52 -15.34 2.65 3.19
CA PRO A 52 -15.63 2.48 4.61
C PRO A 52 -17.01 3.03 4.95
N THR A 53 -17.67 2.49 5.98
CA THR A 53 -18.93 3.07 6.49
C THR A 53 -18.77 4.49 7.02
N GLN A 54 -17.53 4.88 7.35
CA GLN A 54 -17.14 6.18 7.88
C GLN A 54 -16.59 7.12 6.79
N TRP A 55 -16.76 6.81 5.50
CA TRP A 55 -16.19 7.59 4.40
C TRP A 55 -16.51 9.09 4.47
N GLN A 56 -17.70 9.49 4.96
CA GLN A 56 -18.03 10.91 5.14
C GLN A 56 -17.12 11.60 6.16
N GLN A 57 -16.80 10.89 7.25
CA GLN A 57 -15.88 11.37 8.27
C GLN A 57 -14.46 11.37 7.73
N ASP A 58 -14.07 10.33 6.99
CA ASP A 58 -12.75 10.27 6.36
C ASP A 58 -12.54 11.49 5.42
N ASN A 59 -13.55 11.84 4.61
CA ASN A 59 -13.63 13.10 3.83
C ASN A 59 -13.46 14.34 4.70
N ALA A 60 -14.21 14.44 5.80
CA ALA A 60 -14.19 15.62 6.66
C ALA A 60 -12.88 15.81 7.42
N THR A 61 -12.08 14.76 7.58
CA THR A 61 -10.87 14.78 8.42
C THR A 61 -9.56 14.47 7.68
N ASP A 62 -9.57 14.43 6.34
CA ASP A 62 -8.39 14.12 5.52
C ASP A 62 -7.79 12.73 5.86
N ALA A 63 -8.65 11.72 6.06
CA ALA A 63 -8.22 10.37 6.45
C ALA A 63 -7.92 9.44 5.26
N ASP A 64 -7.94 9.98 4.02
CA ASP A 64 -7.74 9.35 2.71
C ASP A 64 -7.48 7.84 2.70
N LEU A 65 -8.42 7.07 2.16
CA LEU A 65 -8.12 5.70 1.70
C LEU A 65 -7.19 5.71 0.46
N GLY A 66 -7.10 6.83 -0.25
CA GLY A 66 -6.28 7.02 -1.45
C GLY A 66 -4.78 7.21 -1.22
N SER A 67 -4.31 7.28 0.04
CA SER A 67 -2.90 7.52 0.34
C SER A 67 -2.00 6.31 0.06
N MET A 68 -2.55 5.09 0.10
CA MET A 68 -1.88 3.87 -0.38
C MET A 68 -2.62 3.29 -1.59
N GLY A 69 -1.89 2.67 -2.51
CA GLY A 69 -2.49 1.91 -3.60
C GLY A 69 -3.05 0.55 -3.14
N PRO A 70 -4.11 0.05 -3.80
CA PRO A 70 -4.69 -1.25 -3.47
C PRO A 70 -3.72 -2.40 -3.81
N VAL A 71 -3.76 -3.46 -3.02
CA VAL A 71 -2.88 -4.62 -3.15
C VAL A 71 -3.70 -5.84 -3.55
N LEU A 72 -3.40 -6.41 -4.71
CA LEU A 72 -4.00 -7.68 -5.13
C LEU A 72 -3.30 -8.85 -4.44
N LEU A 73 -4.12 -9.74 -3.87
CA LEU A 73 -3.68 -10.90 -3.12
C LEU A 73 -4.17 -12.20 -3.78
N PRO A 74 -3.48 -13.33 -3.54
CA PRO A 74 -3.90 -14.63 -4.07
C PRO A 74 -5.33 -14.97 -3.67
N GLY A 75 -6.05 -15.68 -4.55
CA GLY A 75 -7.41 -16.15 -4.25
C GLY A 75 -8.52 -15.10 -4.41
N GLY A 76 -8.28 -14.03 -5.17
CA GLY A 76 -9.29 -13.03 -5.49
C GLY A 76 -9.54 -12.05 -4.34
N TRP A 77 -8.48 -11.70 -3.61
CA TRP A 77 -8.54 -10.77 -2.50
C TRP A 77 -7.87 -9.45 -2.85
N VAL A 78 -8.37 -8.35 -2.26
CA VAL A 78 -7.76 -7.03 -2.34
C VAL A 78 -7.56 -6.53 -0.92
N TYR A 79 -6.37 -6.02 -0.63
CA TYR A 79 -6.11 -5.26 0.58
C TYR A 79 -6.06 -3.77 0.26
N ALA A 80 -6.64 -2.96 1.14
CA ALA A 80 -6.58 -1.50 1.06
C ALA A 80 -6.47 -0.90 2.45
N ASP A 81 -5.67 0.15 2.58
CA ASP A 81 -5.54 0.98 3.77
C ASP A 81 -5.21 2.41 3.33
N GLY A 82 -5.06 3.31 4.30
CA GLY A 82 -4.73 4.71 4.03
C GLY A 82 -4.44 5.49 5.30
N LYS A 83 -4.72 6.80 5.30
CA LYS A 83 -4.33 7.65 6.44
C LYS A 83 -5.10 7.33 7.72
N SER A 84 -6.32 6.78 7.59
CA SER A 84 -7.23 6.45 8.71
C SER A 84 -6.67 5.43 9.70
N GLY A 85 -5.69 4.62 9.29
CA GLY A 85 -5.16 3.56 10.14
C GLY A 85 -5.90 2.24 10.06
N LEU A 86 -6.96 2.15 9.25
CA LEU A 86 -7.77 0.94 9.09
C LEU A 86 -7.35 0.19 7.82
N GLY A 87 -7.09 -1.12 7.97
CA GLY A 87 -6.84 -2.04 6.88
C GLY A 87 -8.07 -2.88 6.56
N TYR A 88 -8.46 -2.90 5.30
CA TYR A 88 -9.65 -3.57 4.77
C TYR A 88 -9.25 -4.75 3.88
N LEU A 89 -9.95 -5.87 4.05
CA LEU A 89 -9.89 -7.00 3.15
C LEU A 89 -11.18 -7.04 2.32
N LEU A 90 -11.04 -7.02 1.00
CA LEU A 90 -12.14 -6.95 0.03
C LEU A 90 -12.10 -8.14 -0.93
N ARG A 91 -13.26 -8.56 -1.43
CA ARG A 91 -13.36 -9.55 -2.51
C ARG A 91 -13.17 -8.85 -3.86
N ALA A 92 -12.20 -9.30 -4.65
CA ALA A 92 -11.87 -8.66 -5.94
C ALA A 92 -13.00 -8.74 -6.96
N ASP A 93 -13.87 -9.74 -6.87
CA ASP A 93 -15.04 -9.95 -7.72
C ASP A 93 -16.32 -9.25 -7.20
N ALA A 94 -16.37 -8.88 -5.92
CA ALA A 94 -17.48 -8.12 -5.33
C ALA A 94 -16.94 -7.19 -4.22
N LEU A 95 -16.62 -5.94 -4.59
CA LEU A 95 -16.10 -4.94 -3.64
C LEU A 95 -17.14 -4.55 -2.58
N GLY A 96 -18.43 -4.67 -2.92
CA GLY A 96 -19.51 -4.73 -1.93
C GLY A 96 -20.07 -3.39 -1.48
N GLY A 97 -19.68 -2.28 -2.12
CA GLY A 97 -20.19 -0.95 -1.79
C GLY A 97 -19.73 -0.44 -0.43
N VAL A 98 -20.50 0.49 0.15
CA VAL A 98 -20.21 1.08 1.45
C VAL A 98 -20.34 0.01 2.55
N GLY A 99 -19.25 -0.24 3.28
CA GLY A 99 -19.22 -1.24 4.35
C GLY A 99 -19.13 -2.69 3.87
N GLY A 100 -18.84 -2.91 2.59
CA GLY A 100 -18.78 -4.24 1.94
C GLY A 100 -17.57 -5.10 2.28
N GLN A 101 -16.65 -4.64 3.12
CA GLN A 101 -15.42 -5.37 3.44
C GLN A 101 -15.69 -6.75 4.08
N ALA A 102 -14.85 -7.74 3.77
CA ALA A 102 -14.86 -9.03 4.45
C ALA A 102 -14.25 -8.94 5.86
N GLN A 103 -13.26 -8.06 6.04
CA GLN A 103 -12.65 -7.78 7.34
C GLN A 103 -12.15 -6.34 7.38
N VAL A 104 -12.19 -5.73 8.56
CA VAL A 104 -11.46 -4.51 8.90
C VAL A 104 -10.67 -4.74 10.19
N ILE A 105 -9.42 -4.27 10.23
CA ILE A 105 -8.58 -4.24 11.43
C ILE A 105 -7.78 -2.95 11.49
N SER A 106 -7.42 -2.50 12.69
CA SER A 106 -6.45 -1.39 12.83
C SER A 106 -5.05 -1.88 12.45
N ILE A 107 -4.33 -1.10 11.65
CA ILE A 107 -2.99 -1.39 11.14
C ILE A 107 -2.05 -0.21 11.43
N CYS A 108 -2.09 0.83 10.59
CA CYS A 108 -1.24 2.01 10.66
C CYS A 108 -1.69 3.03 9.60
N SER A 109 -1.31 4.30 9.76
CA SER A 109 -1.43 5.29 8.69
C SER A 109 -0.39 4.97 7.61
N SER A 110 -0.81 4.82 6.35
CA SER A 110 0.05 4.34 5.25
C SER A 110 0.08 5.29 4.06
N TYR A 111 1.23 5.36 3.37
CA TYR A 111 1.41 6.18 2.18
C TYR A 111 2.28 5.48 1.14
N GLY A 112 1.85 5.48 -0.12
CA GLY A 112 2.64 4.97 -1.24
C GLY A 112 2.19 3.61 -1.78
N GLY A 113 3.15 2.70 -1.97
CA GLY A 113 2.93 1.34 -2.43
C GLY A 113 3.39 0.31 -1.42
N ALA A 114 2.61 -0.74 -1.23
CA ALA A 114 3.05 -1.94 -0.53
C ALA A 114 3.76 -2.91 -1.48
N ALA A 115 4.58 -3.79 -0.93
CA ALA A 115 5.16 -4.93 -1.65
C ALA A 115 4.57 -6.24 -1.16
N THR A 116 4.49 -7.25 -2.03
CA THR A 116 3.93 -8.56 -1.69
C THR A 116 4.80 -9.72 -2.10
N VAL A 117 4.72 -10.80 -1.32
CA VAL A 117 5.21 -12.14 -1.68
C VAL A 117 4.15 -13.16 -1.26
N GLY A 118 3.41 -13.67 -2.24
CA GLY A 118 2.28 -14.56 -1.97
C GLY A 118 1.23 -13.85 -1.11
N SER A 119 0.94 -14.40 0.07
CA SER A 119 -0.03 -13.83 1.02
C SER A 119 0.59 -12.86 2.04
N GLN A 120 1.89 -12.56 1.92
CA GLN A 120 2.57 -11.59 2.78
C GLN A 120 2.59 -10.22 2.11
N MET A 121 2.29 -9.19 2.89
CA MET A 121 2.32 -7.79 2.51
C MET A 121 3.29 -7.03 3.40
N PHE A 122 3.99 -6.06 2.82
CA PHE A 122 4.84 -5.12 3.52
C PHE A 122 4.31 -3.71 3.28
N LEU A 123 3.82 -3.08 4.33
CA LEU A 123 3.05 -1.84 4.26
C LEU A 123 3.92 -0.64 4.66
N PRO A 124 3.95 0.45 3.88
CA PRO A 124 4.69 1.67 4.17
C PRO A 124 4.00 2.53 5.24
N CYS A 125 3.92 1.97 6.45
CA CYS A 125 3.38 2.64 7.61
C CYS A 125 4.27 3.83 8.02
N THR A 126 3.66 4.95 8.39
CA THR A 126 4.40 6.14 8.87
C THR A 126 5.14 5.92 10.19
N ASP A 127 4.75 4.91 10.95
CA ASP A 127 5.32 4.56 12.26
C ASP A 127 6.23 3.31 12.21
N GLY A 128 6.64 2.89 11.01
CA GLY A 128 7.55 1.77 10.79
C GLY A 128 6.94 0.68 9.91
N LEU A 129 7.67 0.31 8.86
CA LEU A 129 7.29 -0.70 7.88
C LEU A 129 6.77 -1.95 8.55
N ARG A 130 5.60 -2.42 8.12
CA ARG A 130 4.87 -3.49 8.81
C ARG A 130 4.58 -4.67 7.90
N GLN A 131 4.78 -5.86 8.42
CA GLN A 131 4.31 -7.07 7.76
C GLN A 131 2.82 -7.30 8.12
N VAL A 132 2.03 -7.66 7.11
CA VAL A 132 0.66 -8.16 7.29
C VAL A 132 0.50 -9.44 6.48
N LEU A 133 -0.19 -10.42 7.05
CA LEU A 133 -0.38 -11.75 6.45
C LEU A 133 -1.86 -11.96 6.17
N LEU A 134 -2.18 -12.51 4.99
CA LEU A 134 -3.46 -13.12 4.72
C LEU A 134 -3.37 -14.63 5.04
N GLY A 135 -4.05 -15.05 6.11
CA GLY A 135 -4.17 -16.44 6.52
C GLY A 135 -4.98 -17.28 5.53
N SER A 136 -4.81 -18.61 5.61
CA SER A 136 -5.61 -19.56 4.81
C SER A 136 -7.10 -19.55 5.16
N ASP A 137 -7.44 -19.05 6.35
CA ASP A 137 -8.81 -18.77 6.81
C ASP A 137 -9.35 -17.43 6.28
N HIS A 138 -8.59 -16.76 5.42
CA HIS A 138 -8.88 -15.46 4.84
C HIS A 138 -8.97 -14.33 5.88
N ARG A 139 -8.16 -14.41 6.93
CA ARG A 139 -8.03 -13.34 7.92
C ARG A 139 -6.69 -12.63 7.82
N LEU A 140 -6.74 -11.32 7.94
CA LEU A 140 -5.58 -10.46 8.12
C LEU A 140 -5.04 -10.60 9.54
N THR A 141 -3.72 -10.76 9.65
CA THR A 141 -2.97 -10.70 10.92
C THR A 141 -1.72 -9.85 10.76
N GLN A 142 -1.42 -9.02 11.76
CA GLN A 142 -0.17 -8.27 11.79
C GLN A 142 1.02 -9.17 12.14
N GLY A 143 2.14 -8.96 11.47
CA GLY A 143 3.42 -9.59 11.73
C GLY A 143 4.39 -8.65 12.43
N TRP A 144 5.66 -8.66 12.01
CA TRP A 144 6.69 -7.79 12.57
C TRP A 144 6.52 -6.32 12.16
N VAL A 145 7.13 -5.43 12.96
CA VAL A 145 7.23 -3.98 12.71
C VAL A 145 8.71 -3.59 12.69
N ALA A 146 9.14 -2.87 11.65
CA ALA A 146 10.49 -2.33 11.54
C ALA A 146 10.68 -1.10 12.46
N PRO A 147 11.91 -0.57 12.61
CA PRO A 147 12.13 0.71 13.28
C PRO A 147 11.28 1.84 12.68
N GLY A 148 10.78 2.73 13.52
CA GLY A 148 9.72 3.68 13.14
C GLY A 148 10.08 4.66 12.02
N GLN A 149 11.36 4.93 11.80
CA GLN A 149 11.80 5.79 10.70
C GLN A 149 11.69 5.13 9.32
N VAL A 150 11.60 3.79 9.24
CA VAL A 150 11.48 3.07 7.98
C VAL A 150 10.04 3.14 7.51
N SER A 151 9.69 4.14 6.70
CA SER A 151 8.30 4.40 6.32
C SER A 151 8.07 4.48 4.80
N GLY A 152 9.13 4.36 4.00
CA GLY A 152 9.04 4.39 2.55
C GLY A 152 8.39 3.15 1.94
N SER A 153 7.89 3.30 0.72
CA SER A 153 7.35 2.20 -0.09
C SER A 153 8.42 1.10 -0.28
N PRO A 154 8.14 -0.14 0.17
CA PRO A 154 9.11 -1.22 0.06
C PRO A 154 9.15 -1.86 -1.32
N ILE A 155 10.21 -2.61 -1.57
CA ILE A 155 10.27 -3.68 -2.57
C ILE A 155 10.86 -4.93 -1.95
N VAL A 156 10.65 -6.09 -2.58
CA VAL A 156 11.18 -7.37 -2.09
C VAL A 156 12.07 -8.02 -3.13
N GLY A 157 13.26 -8.45 -2.69
CA GLY A 157 14.20 -9.25 -3.48
C GLY A 157 14.67 -10.44 -2.66
N GLY A 158 14.35 -11.66 -3.12
CA GLY A 158 14.66 -12.89 -2.38
C GLY A 158 14.04 -12.87 -0.98
N HIS A 159 14.87 -12.93 0.06
CA HIS A 159 14.45 -12.90 1.47
C HIS A 159 14.59 -11.51 2.12
N THR A 160 14.79 -10.46 1.32
CA THR A 160 15.07 -9.11 1.81
C THR A 160 14.01 -8.12 1.34
N VAL A 161 13.49 -7.33 2.27
CA VAL A 161 12.64 -6.18 2.01
C VAL A 161 13.53 -4.93 2.02
N TYR A 162 13.47 -4.14 0.97
CA TYR A 162 14.20 -2.88 0.86
C TYR A 162 13.21 -1.73 1.01
N SER A 163 13.46 -0.82 1.94
CA SER A 163 12.63 0.38 2.16
C SER A 163 13.50 1.54 2.63
N LEU A 164 13.01 2.76 2.42
CA LEU A 164 13.72 4.01 2.74
C LEU A 164 13.15 4.65 4.01
N ASP A 165 13.98 5.42 4.71
CA ASP A 165 13.50 6.51 5.56
C ASP A 165 13.44 7.85 4.78
N GLY A 166 12.83 8.87 5.40
CA GLY A 166 12.75 10.21 4.81
C GLY A 166 14.08 10.96 4.70
N ASN A 167 15.16 10.45 5.32
CA ASN A 167 16.50 11.03 5.24
C ASN A 167 17.36 10.41 4.12
N GLY A 168 16.79 9.44 3.38
CA GLY A 168 17.53 8.75 2.32
C GLY A 168 18.46 7.66 2.83
N THR A 169 18.11 7.02 3.93
CA THR A 169 18.73 5.75 4.35
C THR A 169 17.92 4.60 3.74
N LEU A 170 18.57 3.79 2.91
CA LEU A 170 18.04 2.52 2.42
C LEU A 170 18.30 1.43 3.45
N TYR A 171 17.24 0.76 3.88
CA TYR A 171 17.27 -0.37 4.80
C TYR A 171 17.09 -1.67 4.02
N ALA A 172 17.96 -2.64 4.29
CA ALA A 172 17.74 -4.04 3.92
C ALA A 172 17.23 -4.78 5.15
N ILE A 173 16.04 -5.37 5.06
CA ILE A 173 15.32 -5.96 6.20
C ILE A 173 15.03 -7.43 5.88
N ASN A 174 15.29 -8.31 6.83
CA ASN A 174 14.93 -9.72 6.68
C ASN A 174 13.40 -9.87 6.63
N SER A 175 12.88 -10.36 5.51
CA SER A 175 11.43 -10.45 5.23
C SER A 175 10.64 -11.29 6.23
N GLN A 176 11.28 -12.26 6.89
CA GLN A 176 10.62 -13.14 7.84
C GLN A 176 10.58 -12.57 9.26
N THR A 177 11.60 -11.80 9.64
CA THR A 177 11.81 -11.41 11.04
C THR A 177 11.69 -9.91 11.30
N GLY A 178 11.70 -9.07 10.26
CA GLY A 178 11.70 -7.61 10.40
C GLY A 178 13.03 -7.03 10.89
N LYS A 179 14.06 -7.87 11.05
CA LYS A 179 15.38 -7.41 11.51
C LYS A 179 16.11 -6.69 10.38
N VAL A 180 16.62 -5.50 10.68
CA VAL A 180 17.53 -4.77 9.78
C VAL A 180 18.82 -5.58 9.62
N ILE A 181 19.15 -5.92 8.38
CA ILE A 181 20.38 -6.61 7.98
C ILE A 181 21.50 -5.59 7.81
N THR A 182 21.24 -4.53 7.03
CA THR A 182 22.20 -3.45 6.78
C THR A 182 21.48 -2.17 6.38
N THR A 183 22.20 -1.05 6.40
CA THR A 183 21.72 0.26 5.97
C THR A 183 22.74 0.95 5.07
N ILE A 184 22.25 1.73 4.10
CA ILE A 184 23.08 2.43 3.12
C ILE A 184 22.50 3.82 2.90
N SER A 185 23.32 4.87 3.06
CA SER A 185 22.89 6.22 2.72
C SER A 185 22.92 6.40 1.20
N VAL A 186 21.81 6.85 0.63
CA VAL A 186 21.65 7.13 -0.81
C VAL A 186 21.48 8.63 -1.10
N GLY A 187 21.52 9.47 -0.06
CA GLY A 187 21.28 10.91 -0.14
C GLY A 187 19.79 11.25 -0.15
N SER A 188 19.48 12.56 -0.18
CA SER A 188 18.09 13.05 -0.10
C SER A 188 17.20 12.43 -1.18
N VAL A 189 16.02 11.97 -0.79
CA VAL A 189 15.02 11.34 -1.67
C VAL A 189 13.74 12.16 -1.71
N PRO A 190 12.97 12.11 -2.82
CA PRO A 190 11.64 12.69 -2.85
C PRO A 190 10.68 11.91 -1.94
N HIS A 191 9.53 12.50 -1.64
CA HIS A 191 8.45 11.79 -0.96
C HIS A 191 8.01 10.56 -1.77
N PHE A 192 7.71 9.47 -1.05
CA PHE A 192 7.24 8.19 -1.60
C PHE A 192 8.21 7.54 -2.62
N ALA A 193 9.50 7.89 -2.54
CA ALA A 193 10.53 7.21 -3.31
C ALA A 193 10.43 5.69 -3.07
N THR A 194 10.17 4.97 -4.16
CA THR A 194 10.10 3.51 -4.15
C THR A 194 11.38 3.00 -4.82
N PRO A 195 12.21 2.19 -4.14
CA PRO A 195 13.37 1.59 -4.79
C PRO A 195 12.94 0.67 -5.95
N THR A 196 13.86 0.31 -6.84
CA THR A 196 13.63 -0.70 -7.88
C THR A 196 14.76 -1.72 -7.87
N LEU A 197 14.42 -3.01 -8.00
CA LEU A 197 15.40 -4.09 -8.12
C LEU A 197 15.64 -4.45 -9.59
N SER A 198 16.90 -4.60 -9.98
CA SER A 198 17.26 -5.23 -11.25
C SER A 198 18.61 -5.93 -11.11
N GLY A 199 18.63 -7.24 -11.42
CA GLY A 199 19.79 -8.09 -11.18
C GLY A 199 20.21 -8.07 -9.71
N ASN A 200 21.47 -7.75 -9.45
CA ASN A 200 22.07 -7.60 -8.13
C ASN A 200 22.15 -6.13 -7.69
N HIS A 201 21.25 -5.27 -8.16
CA HIS A 201 21.23 -3.86 -7.80
C HIS A 201 19.87 -3.39 -7.30
N VAL A 202 19.90 -2.53 -6.30
CA VAL A 202 18.78 -1.68 -5.89
C VAL A 202 19.05 -0.26 -6.40
N PHE A 203 18.10 0.27 -7.18
CA PHE A 203 18.11 1.63 -7.69
C PHE A 203 17.17 2.49 -6.87
N VAL A 204 17.62 3.69 -6.50
CA VAL A 204 16.81 4.68 -5.77
C VAL A 204 16.86 6.00 -6.51
N GLY A 205 15.70 6.54 -6.87
CA GLY A 205 15.58 7.92 -7.33
C GLY A 205 15.83 8.87 -6.15
N THR A 206 16.79 9.76 -6.30
CA THR A 206 17.17 10.77 -5.32
C THR A 206 16.84 12.16 -5.85
N MET A 207 16.97 13.19 -5.00
CA MET A 207 16.81 14.59 -5.41
C MET A 207 17.89 15.07 -6.40
N THR A 208 18.95 14.29 -6.61
CA THR A 208 20.09 14.66 -7.46
C THR A 208 20.38 13.66 -8.58
N GLY A 209 19.63 12.57 -8.70
CA GLY A 209 19.83 11.55 -9.72
C GLY A 209 19.34 10.17 -9.31
N VAL A 210 20.06 9.12 -9.72
CA VAL A 210 19.78 7.74 -9.33
C VAL A 210 20.97 7.19 -8.56
N ALA A 211 20.74 6.73 -7.33
CA ALA A 211 21.70 5.94 -6.59
C ALA A 211 21.55 4.46 -6.97
N ALA A 212 22.67 3.79 -7.26
CA ALA A 212 22.70 2.35 -7.53
C ALA A 212 23.49 1.66 -6.41
N VAL A 213 22.83 0.76 -5.71
CA VAL A 213 23.38 0.01 -4.59
C VAL A 213 23.54 -1.45 -5.01
N THR A 214 24.75 -1.98 -4.93
CA THR A 214 25.01 -3.40 -5.22
C THR A 214 24.65 -4.26 -4.02
N ILE A 215 23.90 -5.33 -4.25
CA ILE A 215 23.52 -6.33 -3.26
C ILE A 215 24.22 -7.66 -3.55
N SER A 216 24.70 -8.32 -2.51
CA SER A 216 25.47 -9.57 -2.55
C SER A 216 24.69 -10.72 -1.93
#